data_AF-A0A9N8DBF1-F1
#
_entry.id   AF-A0A9N8DBF1-F1
#
_cell.length_a   1.000
_cell.length_b   1.000
_cell.length_c   1.000
_cell.angle_alpha   90.00
_cell.angle_beta   90.00
_cell.angle_gamma   90.00
#
_symmetry.space_group_name_H-M   'P 1'
#
loop_
_entity.id
_entity.type
_entity.pdbx_description
1 polymer ?
#
loop_
_entity_poly.entity_id
_entity_poly.type
_entity_poly.pdbx_seq_one_letter_code
_entity_poly.pdbx_strand_id
1 'polypeptide(L)'
;MEEEETKTNPTTTQDNVSNTDGASGCEALKPFRTYGWKPDPHLSVDDNLLDLLLIVTRSSTCRDGGMACIITKQTKRQQDNETASPLSLFQSILAVATNRALYSVNDSDLHAEVCALGACARHGHATEACTAYITMPPCKKCLGSLVVSGIQTLVFPRHIPPYIQQVAAQDHSNLTIVHKNDTEEWNQRRQRIQTLIETYQKEHPGEEGEIAKRRKQRKEEKQQRKQRKLEKDNAEPTK
;
A
#
# COMPACT_ATOMS: atom_id res chain seq x y z
N MET A 1 -21.98 -13.73 -44.47
CA MET A 1 -22.28 -14.40 -43.19
C MET A 1 -20.95 -14.82 -42.62
N GLU A 2 -20.27 -13.88 -41.98
CA GLU A 2 -19.01 -14.13 -41.27
C GLU A 2 -19.39 -14.23 -39.79
N GLU A 3 -19.05 -15.35 -39.17
CA GLU A 3 -19.35 -15.64 -37.77
C GLU A 3 -18.38 -14.86 -36.88
N GLU A 4 -18.94 -13.95 -36.08
CA GLU A 4 -18.23 -13.13 -35.10
C GLU A 4 -18.13 -13.92 -33.78
N GLU A 5 -16.97 -14.53 -33.53
CA GLU A 5 -16.67 -15.20 -32.26
C GLU A 5 -16.54 -14.18 -31.12
N THR A 6 -17.61 -14.05 -30.34
CA THR A 6 -17.63 -13.30 -29.08
C THR A 6 -16.77 -14.00 -28.02
N LYS A 7 -15.54 -13.52 -27.82
CA LYS A 7 -14.69 -13.90 -26.69
C LYS A 7 -15.28 -13.38 -25.38
N THR A 8 -15.70 -14.30 -24.53
CA THR A 8 -16.17 -14.02 -23.18
C THR A 8 -15.00 -13.62 -22.27
N ASN A 9 -15.13 -12.47 -21.61
CA ASN A 9 -14.16 -11.99 -20.62
C ASN A 9 -14.15 -12.90 -19.39
N PRO A 10 -12.97 -13.18 -18.79
CA PRO A 10 -12.89 -13.93 -17.56
C PRO A 10 -13.42 -13.09 -16.39
N THR A 11 -14.49 -13.58 -15.77
CA THR A 11 -15.07 -13.05 -14.54
C THR A 11 -14.02 -13.08 -13.43
N THR A 12 -13.57 -11.90 -12.98
CA THR A 12 -12.71 -11.74 -11.82
C THR A 12 -13.49 -12.13 -10.56
N THR A 13 -13.29 -13.36 -10.09
CA THR A 13 -13.80 -13.83 -8.80
C THR A 13 -13.10 -13.03 -7.70
N GLN A 14 -13.81 -12.09 -7.09
CA GLN A 14 -13.41 -11.52 -5.80
C GLN A 14 -13.73 -12.58 -4.74
N ASP A 15 -12.71 -13.34 -4.35
CA ASP A 15 -12.80 -14.30 -3.25
C ASP A 15 -13.16 -13.56 -1.96
N ASN A 16 -14.42 -13.67 -1.57
CA ASN A 16 -15.00 -13.02 -0.41
C ASN A 16 -14.70 -13.88 0.84
N VAL A 17 -13.45 -13.86 1.29
CA VAL A 17 -13.06 -14.50 2.55
C VAL A 17 -13.49 -13.57 3.69
N SER A 18 -14.46 -14.00 4.49
CA SER A 18 -14.97 -13.27 5.65
C SER A 18 -13.87 -13.12 6.70
N ASN A 19 -13.17 -11.98 6.66
CA ASN A 19 -12.01 -11.70 7.49
C ASN A 19 -12.46 -10.98 8.77
N THR A 20 -12.71 -11.73 9.85
CA THR A 20 -13.07 -11.17 11.17
C THR A 20 -11.84 -10.98 12.04
N ASP A 21 -10.87 -10.18 11.59
CA ASP A 21 -9.72 -9.78 12.39
C ASP A 21 -9.96 -8.41 13.05
N GLY A 22 -9.25 -8.12 14.15
CA GLY A 22 -9.42 -7.00 15.11
C GLY A 22 -9.41 -5.54 14.58
N ALA A 23 -9.62 -5.31 13.30
CA ALA A 23 -9.91 -4.02 12.67
C ALA A 23 -11.43 -3.69 12.66
N SER A 24 -12.20 -4.20 13.62
CA SER A 24 -13.67 -4.08 13.70
C SER A 24 -14.20 -2.63 13.73
N GLY A 25 -13.32 -1.62 13.82
CA GLY A 25 -13.66 -0.20 13.81
C GLY A 25 -13.42 0.56 12.50
N CYS A 26 -12.85 -0.04 11.44
CA CYS A 26 -12.51 0.70 10.21
C CYS A 26 -12.98 -0.02 8.93
N GLU A 27 -13.97 0.56 8.24
CA GLU A 27 -14.53 0.01 7.00
C GLU A 27 -13.47 -0.19 5.92
N ALA A 28 -12.55 0.77 5.78
CA ALA A 28 -11.50 0.75 4.77
C ALA A 28 -10.53 -0.43 4.93
N LEU A 29 -10.44 -1.04 6.12
CA LEU A 29 -9.55 -2.17 6.39
C LEU A 29 -10.18 -3.54 6.11
N LYS A 30 -11.51 -3.65 6.01
CA LYS A 30 -12.20 -4.93 5.79
C LYS A 30 -11.65 -5.78 4.63
N PRO A 31 -11.25 -5.20 3.48
CA PRO A 31 -10.71 -5.99 2.37
C PRO A 31 -9.30 -6.55 2.61
N PHE A 32 -8.65 -6.17 3.70
CA PHE A 32 -7.24 -6.46 3.96
C PHE A 32 -7.07 -7.40 5.15
N ARG A 33 -6.04 -8.25 5.07
CA ARG A 33 -5.64 -9.09 6.20
C ARG A 33 -4.73 -8.30 7.11
N THR A 34 -5.15 -8.13 8.35
CA THR A 34 -4.42 -7.38 9.37
C THR A 34 -3.67 -8.29 10.34
N TYR A 35 -3.90 -9.61 10.30
CA TYR A 35 -3.19 -10.60 11.13
C TYR A 35 -3.32 -10.30 12.64
N GLY A 36 -4.50 -9.82 13.05
CA GLY A 36 -4.76 -9.41 14.43
C GLY A 36 -4.03 -8.15 14.89
N TRP A 37 -3.45 -7.36 13.97
CA TRP A 37 -2.77 -6.11 14.29
C TRP A 37 -3.66 -5.16 15.11
N LYS A 38 -3.05 -4.57 16.13
CA LYS A 38 -3.64 -3.52 16.96
C LYS A 38 -2.62 -2.39 17.10
N PRO A 39 -3.07 -1.11 17.16
CA PRO A 39 -2.18 -0.01 17.46
C PRO A 39 -1.46 -0.23 18.80
N ASP A 40 -0.14 -0.04 18.80
CA ASP A 40 0.69 -0.04 19.99
C ASP A 40 0.64 1.36 20.64
N PRO A 41 0.16 1.48 21.89
CA PRO A 41 0.06 2.77 22.57
C PRO A 41 1.41 3.43 22.86
N HIS A 42 2.52 2.66 22.78
CA HIS A 42 3.88 3.18 22.96
C HIS A 42 4.49 3.73 21.67
N LEU A 43 3.85 3.50 20.51
CA LEU A 43 4.30 4.02 19.22
C LEU A 43 3.53 5.30 18.86
N SER A 44 4.19 6.16 18.09
CA SER A 44 3.52 7.33 17.50
C SER A 44 2.40 6.89 16.53
N VAL A 45 1.49 7.81 16.21
CA VAL A 45 0.44 7.58 15.20
C VAL A 45 1.05 7.20 13.86
N ASP A 46 2.09 7.92 13.44
CA ASP A 46 2.80 7.65 12.18
C ASP A 46 3.43 6.27 12.20
N ASP A 47 4.05 5.87 13.32
CA ASP A 47 4.71 4.57 13.40
C ASP A 47 3.72 3.42 13.38
N ASN A 48 2.57 3.58 14.05
CA ASN A 48 1.46 2.64 13.97
C ASN A 48 0.90 2.52 12.54
N LEU A 49 0.70 3.65 11.85
CA LEU A 49 0.19 3.66 10.49
C LEU A 49 1.21 3.09 9.49
N LEU A 50 2.52 3.29 9.71
CA LEU A 50 3.57 2.66 8.91
C LEU A 50 3.66 1.14 9.15
N ASP A 51 3.41 0.67 10.38
CA ASP A 51 3.31 -0.76 10.67
C ASP A 51 2.11 -1.38 9.94
N LEU A 52 0.93 -0.75 10.05
CA LEU A 52 -0.29 -1.16 9.34
C LEU A 52 -0.11 -1.12 7.81
N LEU A 53 0.53 -0.08 7.28
CA LEU A 53 0.82 0.08 5.86
C LEU A 53 1.62 -1.11 5.32
N LEU A 54 2.67 -1.54 6.04
CA LEU A 54 3.47 -2.68 5.67
C LEU A 54 2.71 -4.01 5.74
N ILE A 55 1.77 -4.14 6.68
CA ILE A 55 0.88 -5.29 6.77
C ILE A 55 -0.05 -5.34 5.55
N VAL A 56 -0.75 -4.25 5.25
CA VAL A 56 -1.68 -4.15 4.10
C VAL A 56 -0.96 -4.39 2.77
N THR A 57 0.28 -3.95 2.65
CA THR A 57 1.12 -4.19 1.46
C THR A 57 1.20 -5.67 1.06
N ARG A 58 1.10 -6.57 2.04
CA ARG A 58 1.15 -8.02 1.83
C ARG A 58 -0.08 -8.57 1.10
N SER A 59 -1.18 -7.83 1.08
CA SER A 59 -2.39 -8.16 0.32
C SER A 59 -2.26 -7.86 -1.18
N SER A 60 -1.19 -7.17 -1.61
CA SER A 60 -0.96 -6.97 -3.04
C SER A 60 -0.65 -8.28 -3.78
N THR A 61 -1.28 -8.41 -4.95
CA THR A 61 -1.11 -9.56 -5.86
C THR A 61 -0.19 -9.25 -7.04
N CYS A 62 0.19 -7.98 -7.23
CA CYS A 62 0.98 -7.54 -8.37
C CYS A 62 2.43 -8.10 -8.34
N ARG A 63 3.00 -8.33 -9.52
CA ARG A 63 4.33 -8.95 -9.73
C ARG A 63 5.49 -7.98 -9.48
N ASP A 64 5.30 -6.70 -9.76
CA ASP A 64 6.40 -5.72 -9.68
C ASP A 64 6.81 -5.39 -8.25
N GLY A 65 5.91 -5.66 -7.29
CA GLY A 65 6.11 -5.45 -5.87
C GLY A 65 4.78 -5.13 -5.22
N GLY A 66 4.67 -5.47 -3.94
CA GLY A 66 3.52 -5.03 -3.16
C GLY A 66 3.69 -3.55 -2.83
N MET A 67 2.67 -2.77 -3.15
CA MET A 67 2.57 -1.36 -2.80
C MET A 67 1.29 -1.15 -2.02
N ALA A 68 1.34 -0.30 -1.00
CA ALA A 68 0.16 0.21 -0.31
C ALA A 68 0.22 1.72 -0.09
N CYS A 69 -0.97 2.29 0.06
CA CYS A 69 -1.23 3.67 0.44
C CYS A 69 -2.37 3.70 1.46
N ILE A 70 -2.19 4.46 2.54
CA ILE A 70 -3.24 4.78 3.53
C ILE A 70 -3.42 6.29 3.51
N ILE A 71 -4.66 6.75 3.32
CA ILE A 71 -5.02 8.17 3.46
C ILE A 71 -5.73 8.35 4.79
N THR A 72 -5.22 9.28 5.59
CA THR A 72 -5.84 9.66 6.86
C THR A 72 -6.17 11.14 6.89
N LYS A 73 -7.17 11.48 7.69
CA LYS A 73 -7.51 12.86 8.01
C LYS A 73 -7.21 13.10 9.47
N GLN A 74 -6.19 13.91 9.74
CA GLN A 74 -5.93 14.35 11.10
C GLN A 74 -7.11 15.20 11.58
N THR A 75 -7.62 14.89 12.76
CA THR A 75 -8.55 15.77 13.47
C THR A 75 -7.73 16.84 14.19
N LYS A 76 -8.28 18.06 14.38
CA LYS A 76 -7.58 19.15 15.09
C LYS A 76 -7.00 18.76 16.47
N ARG A 77 -7.55 17.73 17.13
CA ARG A 77 -7.03 17.19 18.41
C ARG A 77 -5.72 16.40 18.28
N GLN A 78 -5.36 15.92 17.09
CA GLN A 78 -4.19 15.06 16.88
C GLN A 78 -2.89 15.82 16.57
N GLN A 79 -2.96 17.14 16.34
CA GLN A 79 -1.78 17.99 16.13
C GLN A 79 -1.01 18.28 17.44
N ASP A 80 -1.67 18.16 18.59
CA ASP A 80 -1.12 18.50 19.90
C ASP A 80 -0.57 17.25 20.63
N ASN A 81 0.33 16.49 19.99
CA ASN A 81 1.19 15.46 20.62
C ASN A 81 0.55 14.41 21.57
N GLU A 82 -0.77 14.29 21.64
CA GLU A 82 -1.41 13.29 22.49
C GLU A 82 -1.27 11.90 21.86
N THR A 83 -0.89 10.93 22.69
CA THR A 83 -0.96 9.51 22.40
C THR A 83 -2.37 9.15 21.94
N ALA A 84 -2.55 9.07 20.62
CA ALA A 84 -3.86 8.88 20.03
C ALA A 84 -4.42 7.52 20.47
N SER A 85 -5.60 7.54 21.09
CA SER A 85 -6.36 6.32 21.38
C SER A 85 -6.48 5.44 20.12
N PRO A 86 -6.39 4.11 20.21
CA PRO A 86 -6.56 3.21 19.07
C PRO A 86 -7.83 3.48 18.25
N LEU A 87 -8.93 3.88 18.92
CA LEU A 87 -10.18 4.25 18.25
C LEU A 87 -10.02 5.51 17.39
N SER A 88 -9.28 6.50 17.87
CA SER A 88 -9.01 7.73 17.11
C SER A 88 -8.11 7.47 15.89
N LEU A 89 -7.23 6.47 15.96
CA LEU A 89 -6.42 6.07 14.81
C LEU A 89 -7.30 5.45 13.72
N PHE A 90 -8.13 4.47 14.05
CA PHE A 90 -9.02 3.83 13.06
C PHE A 90 -10.02 4.80 12.44
N GLN A 91 -10.57 5.73 13.23
CA GLN A 91 -11.50 6.76 12.75
C GLN A 91 -10.82 7.78 11.82
N SER A 92 -9.50 7.97 11.92
CA SER A 92 -8.77 8.88 11.04
C SER A 92 -8.56 8.31 9.63
N ILE A 93 -8.66 6.99 9.45
CA ILE A 93 -8.39 6.32 8.17
C ILE A 93 -9.58 6.51 7.23
N LEU A 94 -9.36 7.23 6.13
CA LEU A 94 -10.36 7.46 5.09
C LEU A 94 -10.32 6.39 4.00
N ALA A 95 -9.11 5.96 3.61
CA ALA A 95 -8.93 4.97 2.57
C ALA A 95 -7.66 4.16 2.77
N VAL A 96 -7.73 2.91 2.36
CA VAL A 96 -6.60 1.98 2.30
C VAL A 96 -6.65 1.30 0.95
N ALA A 97 -5.51 1.27 0.26
CA ALA A 97 -5.42 0.63 -1.04
C ALA A 97 -4.05 0.00 -1.28
N THR A 98 -4.04 -1.02 -2.14
CA THR A 98 -2.84 -1.60 -2.75
C THR A 98 -2.82 -1.32 -4.25
N ASN A 99 -1.67 -1.53 -4.88
CA ASN A 99 -1.57 -1.51 -6.34
C ASN A 99 -2.43 -2.61 -6.97
N ARG A 100 -3.01 -2.31 -8.14
CA ARG A 100 -3.96 -3.18 -8.85
C ARG A 100 -3.63 -3.30 -10.33
N ALA A 101 -3.87 -4.50 -10.84
CA ALA A 101 -3.97 -4.78 -12.27
C ALA A 101 -5.25 -4.18 -12.83
N LEU A 102 -5.15 -3.61 -14.03
CA LEU A 102 -6.28 -3.12 -14.79
C LEU A 102 -6.35 -3.74 -16.19
N TYR A 103 -5.21 -3.83 -16.88
CA TYR A 103 -5.12 -4.34 -18.25
C TYR A 103 -4.52 -5.74 -18.30
N SER A 104 -3.54 -6.01 -17.43
CA SER A 104 -2.78 -7.26 -17.44
C SER A 104 -2.79 -7.93 -16.08
N VAL A 105 -3.03 -9.24 -16.06
CA VAL A 105 -3.10 -10.02 -14.82
C VAL A 105 -1.78 -9.90 -14.04
N ASN A 106 -1.89 -9.39 -12.81
CA ASN A 106 -0.79 -9.13 -11.87
C ASN A 106 0.19 -8.03 -12.27
N ASP A 107 -0.09 -7.20 -13.28
CA ASP A 107 0.71 -6.01 -13.55
C ASP A 107 0.26 -4.87 -12.65
N SER A 108 1.19 -3.98 -12.27
CA SER A 108 0.90 -2.86 -11.37
C SER A 108 0.41 -1.63 -12.14
N ASP A 109 -0.64 -1.79 -12.96
CA ASP A 109 -1.16 -0.71 -13.84
C ASP A 109 -1.61 0.52 -13.04
N LEU A 110 -2.31 0.27 -11.94
CA LEU A 110 -2.74 1.29 -11.00
C LEU A 110 -1.90 1.21 -9.73
N HIS A 111 -1.23 2.32 -9.43
CA HIS A 111 -0.47 2.50 -8.20
C HIS A 111 -1.40 2.64 -6.99
N ALA A 112 -0.88 2.28 -5.81
CA ALA A 112 -1.66 2.27 -4.58
C ALA A 112 -2.22 3.65 -4.23
N GLU A 113 -1.46 4.71 -4.53
CA GLU A 113 -1.80 6.11 -4.31
C GLU A 113 -3.07 6.51 -5.07
N VAL A 114 -3.13 6.18 -6.37
CA VAL A 114 -4.28 6.48 -7.22
C VAL A 114 -5.49 5.62 -6.81
N CYS A 115 -5.25 4.35 -6.45
CA CYS A 115 -6.30 3.49 -5.92
C CYS A 115 -6.91 4.04 -4.62
N ALA A 116 -6.10 4.61 -3.72
CA ALA A 116 -6.54 5.20 -2.47
C ALA A 116 -7.34 6.49 -2.72
N LEU A 117 -6.86 7.40 -3.58
CA LEU A 117 -7.63 8.58 -4.00
C LEU A 117 -8.97 8.20 -4.63
N GLY A 118 -8.98 7.18 -5.50
CA GLY A 118 -10.21 6.67 -6.10
C GLY A 118 -11.15 6.05 -5.06
N ALA A 119 -10.63 5.44 -3.99
CA ALA A 119 -11.45 4.98 -2.87
C ALA A 119 -12.05 6.16 -2.10
N CYS A 120 -11.29 7.22 -1.79
CA CYS A 120 -11.85 8.43 -1.19
C CYS A 120 -12.96 9.04 -2.05
N ALA A 121 -12.72 9.19 -3.36
CA ALA A 121 -13.70 9.75 -4.29
C ALA A 121 -15.00 8.94 -4.35
N ARG A 122 -14.92 7.60 -4.43
CA ARG A 122 -16.11 6.73 -4.46
C ARG A 122 -16.96 6.81 -3.20
N HIS A 123 -16.36 7.09 -2.05
CA HIS A 123 -17.06 7.16 -0.76
C HIS A 123 -17.36 8.61 -0.32
N GLY A 124 -17.09 9.61 -1.17
CA GLY A 124 -17.34 11.01 -0.86
C GLY A 124 -16.44 11.58 0.24
N HIS A 125 -15.23 11.02 0.42
CA HIS A 125 -14.27 11.52 1.40
C HIS A 125 -13.40 12.63 0.80
N ALA A 126 -13.49 13.84 1.37
CA ALA A 126 -12.64 14.96 0.99
C ALA A 126 -11.19 14.71 1.44
N THR A 127 -10.26 14.77 0.48
CA THR A 127 -8.82 14.56 0.66
C THR A 127 -8.04 15.83 0.99
N GLU A 128 -8.70 16.99 0.98
CA GLU A 128 -8.11 18.27 1.37
C GLU A 128 -7.50 18.19 2.78
N ALA A 129 -6.25 18.66 2.91
CA ALA A 129 -5.45 18.64 4.12
C ALA A 129 -5.23 17.24 4.73
N CYS A 130 -5.35 16.17 3.94
CA CYS A 130 -5.10 14.80 4.41
C CYS A 130 -3.62 14.42 4.33
N THR A 131 -3.28 13.35 5.04
CA THR A 131 -1.95 12.72 5.03
C THR A 131 -2.00 11.41 4.27
N ALA A 132 -1.02 11.18 3.39
CA ALA A 132 -0.85 9.91 2.68
C ALA A 132 0.40 9.17 3.19
N TYR A 133 0.21 7.98 3.74
CA TYR A 133 1.26 7.06 4.14
C TYR A 133 1.50 6.08 2.99
N ILE A 134 2.72 6.04 2.46
CA ILE A 134 3.03 5.32 1.21
C ILE A 134 4.26 4.45 1.42
N THR A 135 4.19 3.21 0.91
CA THR A 135 5.29 2.23 1.09
C THR A 135 6.58 2.61 0.38
N MET A 136 6.46 3.23 -0.79
CA MET A 136 7.58 3.76 -1.57
C MET A 136 7.24 5.19 -1.99
N PRO A 137 8.25 6.02 -2.29
CA PRO A 137 8.01 7.37 -2.76
C PRO A 137 7.15 7.35 -4.05
N PRO A 138 6.09 8.18 -4.14
CA PRO A 138 5.14 8.14 -5.24
C PRO A 138 5.77 8.62 -6.55
N CYS A 139 5.49 7.95 -7.67
CA CYS A 139 5.99 8.37 -8.97
C CYS A 139 5.47 9.76 -9.36
N LYS A 140 6.08 10.44 -10.36
CA LYS A 140 5.69 11.80 -10.77
C LYS A 140 4.18 11.98 -11.03
N LYS A 141 3.54 10.98 -11.64
CA LYS A 141 2.09 11.01 -11.93
C LYS A 141 1.24 10.88 -10.66
N CYS A 142 1.63 9.98 -9.76
CA CYS A 142 0.95 9.80 -8.47
C CYS A 142 1.15 11.03 -7.57
N LEU A 143 2.36 11.58 -7.54
CA LEU A 143 2.65 12.82 -6.81
C LEU A 143 1.77 13.97 -7.30
N GLY A 144 1.71 14.21 -8.61
CA GLY A 144 0.83 15.25 -9.17
C GLY A 144 -0.64 15.03 -8.81
N SER A 145 -1.09 13.77 -8.82
CA SER A 145 -2.47 13.42 -8.43
C SER A 145 -2.74 13.69 -6.95
N LEU A 146 -1.80 13.35 -6.06
CA LEU A 146 -1.91 13.60 -4.62
C LEU A 146 -1.98 15.12 -4.34
N VAL A 147 -1.07 15.90 -4.93
CA VAL A 147 -1.01 17.35 -4.75
C VAL A 147 -2.29 18.03 -5.24
N VAL A 148 -2.77 17.73 -6.46
CA VAL A 148 -4.00 18.34 -7.00
C VAL A 148 -5.25 17.89 -6.23
N SER A 149 -5.20 16.74 -5.54
CA SER A 149 -6.30 16.28 -4.68
C SER A 149 -6.28 16.91 -3.28
N GLY A 150 -5.37 17.85 -3.00
CA GLY A 150 -5.28 18.53 -1.71
C GLY A 150 -4.61 17.72 -0.60
N ILE A 151 -3.89 16.63 -0.94
CA ILE A 151 -3.06 15.92 0.04
C ILE A 151 -1.92 16.85 0.47
N GLN A 152 -1.84 17.10 1.76
CA GLN A 152 -0.91 18.08 2.32
C GLN A 152 0.36 17.43 2.87
N THR A 153 0.28 16.18 3.33
CA THR A 153 1.42 15.51 3.98
C THR A 153 1.68 14.15 3.36
N LEU A 154 2.94 13.88 3.02
CA LEU A 154 3.41 12.57 2.57
C LEU A 154 4.34 11.96 3.62
N VAL A 155 4.06 10.71 4.00
CA VAL A 155 4.87 9.94 4.94
C VAL A 155 5.33 8.65 4.27
N PHE A 156 6.63 8.43 4.18
CA PHE A 156 7.16 7.18 3.65
C PHE A 156 8.55 6.85 4.23
N PRO A 157 8.89 5.55 4.37
CA PRO A 157 10.07 5.09 5.10
C PRO A 157 11.33 4.97 4.22
N ARG A 158 11.36 5.63 3.07
CA ARG A 158 12.40 5.48 2.04
C ARG A 158 12.99 6.82 1.68
N HIS A 159 14.23 6.79 1.17
CA HIS A 159 14.92 7.96 0.63
C HIS A 159 14.02 8.78 -0.30
N ILE A 160 13.90 10.08 -0.02
CA ILE A 160 13.10 11.01 -0.81
C ILE A 160 13.79 11.29 -2.15
N PRO A 161 13.17 10.98 -3.29
CA PRO A 161 13.71 11.36 -4.59
C PRO A 161 13.75 12.90 -4.77
N PRO A 162 14.74 13.45 -5.50
CA PRO A 162 14.87 14.91 -5.67
C PRO A 162 13.63 15.61 -6.22
N TYR A 163 12.87 14.96 -7.12
CA TYR A 163 11.67 15.58 -7.70
C TYR A 163 10.54 15.81 -6.67
N ILE A 164 10.47 15.00 -5.60
CA ILE A 164 9.48 15.21 -4.53
C ILE A 164 9.87 16.43 -3.71
N GLN A 165 11.17 16.57 -3.40
CA GLN A 165 11.70 17.75 -2.71
C GLN A 165 11.48 19.02 -3.53
N GLN A 166 11.69 18.96 -4.84
CA GLN A 166 11.45 20.08 -5.75
C GLN A 166 9.99 20.53 -5.73
N VAL A 167 9.03 19.59 -5.74
CA VAL A 167 7.59 19.94 -5.68
C VAL A 167 7.24 20.52 -4.31
N ALA A 168 7.71 19.92 -3.21
CA ALA A 168 7.45 20.45 -1.87
C ALA A 168 8.05 21.84 -1.63
N ALA A 169 9.16 22.18 -2.29
CA ALA A 169 9.76 23.50 -2.24
C ALA A 169 9.01 24.57 -3.07
N GLN A 170 8.01 24.20 -3.87
CA GLN A 170 7.22 25.16 -4.62
C GLN A 170 6.15 25.78 -3.71
N ASP A 171 6.09 27.11 -3.70
CA ASP A 171 5.20 27.92 -2.83
C ASP A 171 3.72 27.55 -2.90
N HIS A 172 3.27 26.96 -4.01
CA HIS A 172 1.86 26.62 -4.26
C HIS A 172 1.49 25.18 -3.87
N SER A 173 2.46 24.33 -3.51
CA SER A 173 2.19 22.91 -3.28
C SER A 173 1.63 22.60 -1.88
N ASN A 174 1.85 23.47 -0.88
CA ASN A 174 1.55 23.24 0.54
C ASN A 174 2.00 21.87 1.08
N LEU A 175 2.95 21.21 0.41
CA LEU A 175 3.25 19.80 0.63
C LEU A 175 4.35 19.64 1.70
N THR A 176 4.02 18.92 2.75
CA THR A 176 4.95 18.53 3.82
C THR A 176 5.41 17.09 3.62
N ILE A 177 6.72 16.85 3.74
CA ILE A 177 7.30 15.51 3.62
C ILE A 177 7.85 15.08 4.98
N VAL A 178 7.32 13.98 5.52
CA VAL A 178 7.83 13.36 6.74
C VAL A 178 8.66 12.14 6.35
N HIS A 179 9.96 12.20 6.63
CA HIS A 179 10.92 11.16 6.29
C HIS A 179 11.25 10.30 7.51
N LYS A 180 10.92 9.02 7.45
CA LYS A 180 11.21 8.03 8.51
C LYS A 180 12.24 7.00 8.01
N ASN A 181 13.42 7.47 7.62
CA ASN A 181 14.48 6.65 7.03
C ASN A 181 15.59 6.30 8.04
N ASP A 182 15.21 6.06 9.29
CA ASP A 182 16.11 5.41 10.23
C ASP A 182 16.15 3.91 9.90
N THR A 183 17.34 3.42 9.55
CA THR A 183 17.55 2.01 9.15
C THR A 183 17.26 1.07 10.32
N GLU A 184 17.55 1.49 11.54
CA GLU A 184 17.34 0.70 12.75
C GLU A 184 15.84 0.63 13.10
N GLU A 185 15.15 1.76 13.14
CA GLU A 185 13.69 1.79 13.33
C GLU A 185 12.97 0.96 12.26
N TRP A 186 13.46 1.03 11.01
CA TRP A 186 12.92 0.24 9.91
C TRP A 186 13.10 -1.27 10.12
N ASN A 187 14.28 -1.70 10.60
CA ASN A 187 14.54 -3.11 10.90
C ASN A 187 13.65 -3.60 12.05
N GLN A 188 13.54 -2.80 13.12
CA GLN A 188 12.66 -3.10 14.27
C GLN A 188 11.20 -3.22 13.82
N ARG A 189 10.72 -2.30 12.99
CA ARG A 189 9.38 -2.38 12.38
C ARG A 189 9.16 -3.67 11.61
N ARG A 190 10.11 -4.06 10.76
CA ARG A 190 10.01 -5.31 10.01
C ARG A 190 10.00 -6.53 10.92
N GLN A 191 10.79 -6.52 11.99
CA GLN A 191 10.82 -7.58 12.98
C GLN A 191 9.49 -7.70 13.72
N ARG A 192 8.92 -6.58 14.21
CA ARG A 192 7.60 -6.56 14.88
C ARG A 192 6.51 -7.19 14.00
N ILE A 193 6.45 -6.76 12.74
CA ILE A 193 5.46 -7.27 11.78
C ILE A 193 5.68 -8.76 11.48
N GLN A 194 6.94 -9.17 11.33
CA GLN A 194 7.26 -10.57 11.08
C GLN A 194 6.83 -11.45 12.27
N THR A 195 7.14 -11.04 13.50
CA THR A 195 6.70 -11.73 14.72
C THR A 195 5.18 -11.81 14.82
N LEU A 196 4.47 -10.71 14.54
CA LEU A 196 3.00 -10.68 14.55
C LEU A 196 2.42 -11.72 13.60
N ILE A 197 2.94 -11.78 12.37
CA ILE A 197 2.47 -12.70 11.34
C ILE A 197 2.76 -14.16 11.76
N GLU A 198 3.96 -14.44 12.27
CA GLU A 198 4.32 -15.78 12.73
C GLU A 198 3.44 -16.26 13.88
N THR A 199 3.13 -15.38 14.83
CA THR A 199 2.20 -15.69 15.92
C THR A 199 0.81 -15.98 15.38
N TYR A 200 0.28 -15.13 14.49
CA TYR A 200 -1.04 -15.31 13.88
C TYR A 200 -1.13 -16.63 13.11
N GLN A 201 -0.09 -16.98 12.32
CA GLN A 201 -0.03 -18.23 11.57
C GLN A 201 -0.04 -19.47 12.48
N LYS A 202 0.65 -19.40 13.63
CA LYS A 202 0.66 -20.50 14.62
C LYS A 202 -0.72 -20.71 15.22
N GLU A 203 -1.46 -19.64 15.46
CA GLU A 203 -2.82 -19.68 16.01
C GLU A 203 -3.86 -20.10 14.96
N HIS A 204 -3.61 -19.81 13.68
CA HIS A 204 -4.54 -20.08 12.56
C HIS A 204 -3.89 -20.96 11.47
N PRO A 205 -3.52 -22.22 11.79
CA PRO A 205 -2.88 -23.10 10.84
C PRO A 205 -3.84 -23.46 9.70
N GLY A 206 -3.51 -23.07 8.46
CA GLY A 206 -4.24 -23.47 7.25
C GLY A 206 -4.63 -22.31 6.33
N GLU A 207 -4.79 -21.09 6.85
CA GLU A 207 -5.28 -19.97 6.04
C GLU A 207 -4.23 -19.37 5.09
N GLU A 208 -2.94 -19.42 5.44
CA GLU A 208 -1.90 -18.73 4.66
C GLU A 208 -1.20 -19.60 3.60
N GLY A 209 -1.49 -20.90 3.55
CA GLY A 209 -0.79 -21.85 2.69
C GLY A 209 -0.89 -21.48 1.20
N GLU A 210 -2.06 -21.06 0.74
CA GLU A 210 -2.25 -20.66 -0.66
C GLU A 210 -1.57 -19.33 -0.98
N ILE A 211 -1.64 -18.36 -0.08
CA ILE A 211 -1.03 -17.04 -0.27
C ILE A 211 0.50 -17.17 -0.31
N ALA A 212 1.07 -17.98 0.59
CA ALA A 212 2.50 -18.28 0.61
C ALA A 212 2.96 -18.97 -0.69
N LYS A 213 2.19 -19.96 -1.18
CA LYS A 213 2.43 -20.61 -2.48
C LYS A 213 2.39 -19.61 -3.64
N ARG A 214 1.34 -18.77 -3.72
CA ARG A 214 1.22 -17.72 -4.75
C ARG A 214 2.39 -16.72 -4.68
N ARG A 215 2.81 -16.30 -3.49
CA ARG A 215 3.97 -15.40 -3.30
C ARG A 215 5.28 -16.05 -3.77
N LYS A 216 5.48 -17.33 -3.47
CA LYS A 216 6.67 -18.09 -3.91
C LYS A 216 6.71 -18.18 -5.44
N GLN A 217 5.60 -18.59 -6.06
CA GLN A 217 5.46 -18.68 -7.51
C GLN A 217 5.77 -17.33 -8.21
N ARG A 218 5.26 -16.20 -7.68
CA ARG A 218 5.56 -14.87 -8.23
C ARG A 218 7.05 -14.51 -8.18
N LYS A 219 7.75 -14.90 -7.11
CA LYS A 219 9.20 -14.66 -7.00
C LYS A 219 9.96 -15.44 -8.07
N GLU A 220 9.59 -16.70 -8.29
CA GLU A 220 10.18 -17.57 -9.31
C GLU A 220 9.90 -17.04 -10.72
N GLU A 221 8.66 -16.66 -11.04
CA GLU A 221 8.29 -16.06 -12.33
C GLU A 221 9.10 -14.78 -12.62
N LYS A 222 9.29 -13.92 -11.61
CA LYS A 222 10.07 -12.68 -11.73
C LYS A 222 11.55 -12.98 -12.01
N GLN A 223 12.12 -13.98 -11.34
CA GLN A 223 13.50 -14.41 -11.59
C GLN A 223 13.67 -14.96 -13.01
N GLN A 224 12.76 -15.84 -13.46
CA GLN A 224 12.78 -16.39 -14.82
C GLN A 224 12.64 -15.31 -15.90
N ARG A 225 11.82 -14.28 -15.68
CA ARG A 225 11.69 -13.16 -16.63
C ARG A 225 12.97 -12.32 -16.69
N LYS A 226 13.60 -12.04 -15.55
CA LYS A 226 14.90 -11.33 -15.51
C LYS A 226 15.97 -12.12 -16.25
N GLN A 227 16.02 -13.44 -16.02
CA GLN A 227 16.96 -14.34 -16.70
C GLN A 227 16.74 -14.33 -18.22
N ARG A 228 15.49 -14.49 -18.69
CA ARG A 228 15.16 -14.41 -20.12
C ARG A 228 15.50 -13.07 -20.75
N LYS A 229 15.37 -11.96 -20.01
CA LYS A 229 15.75 -10.64 -20.50
C LYS A 229 17.27 -10.54 -20.67
N LEU A 230 18.03 -10.97 -19.66
CA LEU A 230 19.50 -11.01 -19.72
C LEU A 230 20.00 -11.89 -20.87
N GLU A 231 19.38 -13.04 -21.11
CA GLU A 231 19.71 -13.92 -22.23
C GLU A 231 19.46 -13.26 -23.59
N LYS A 232 18.35 -12.53 -23.74
CA LYS A 232 18.06 -11.77 -24.96
C LYS A 232 19.04 -10.63 -25.18
N ASP A 233 19.30 -9.84 -24.13
CA ASP A 233 20.22 -8.71 -24.17
C ASP A 233 21.66 -9.17 -24.52
N ASN A 234 22.04 -10.40 -24.13
CA ASN A 234 23.33 -11.01 -24.50
C ASN A 234 23.35 -11.64 -25.91
N ALA A 235 22.19 -12.02 -26.46
CA ALA A 235 22.07 -12.67 -27.77
C ALA A 235 21.99 -11.68 -28.94
N GLU A 236 21.71 -10.40 -28.68
CA GLU A 236 21.77 -9.33 -29.68
C GLU A 236 23.17 -8.69 -29.67
N PRO A 237 24.09 -9.09 -30.58
CA PRO A 237 25.37 -8.41 -30.69
C PRO A 237 25.14 -6.95 -31.07
N THR A 238 25.81 -6.05 -30.36
CA THR A 238 25.78 -4.61 -30.57
C THR A 238 26.20 -4.34 -32.02
N LYS A 239 25.23 -4.03 -32.88
CA LYS A 239 25.47 -3.59 -34.25
C LYS A 239 25.79 -2.10 -34.29
#